data_AF-A0AAJ5Z546-F1
#
_entry.id   AF-A0AAJ5Z546-F1
#
_cell.length_a   1.000
_cell.length_b   1.000
_cell.length_c   1.000
_cell.angle_alpha   90.00
_cell.angle_beta   90.00
_cell.angle_gamma   90.00
#
_symmetry.space_group_name_H-M   'P 1'
#
loop_
_entity.id
_entity.type
_entity.pdbx_description
1 polymer ?
#
loop_
_entity_poly.entity_id
_entity_poly.type
_entity_poly.pdbx_seq_one_letter_code
_entity_poly.pdbx_strand_id
1 'polypeptide(L)'
;MQAAWLVAWALGMAALCLPWPRVVGETRRIVALGDIHGDYAHATAVLRAAGLLHAHRDAWAGGKTVFVSTGDTVDRGDDTIRLYQLFQRLRNESRAHGGDVVHVLGNHEMMNAMMDWRYVTPGDVASFGGAHERRDAMSLHGWLGTEWMQHYQVTTHVDLLPAADMPLYPTHRASFVHGGVTPAFADMGVDAMNDVGHTLLEKSLARRGHLSKAEHALWSSDGPFWFRGYAQDPAKVACTMADQARSSLGVYALIMGHTPQFSGIRTRCDGRPGVRRPP
;
A
#
# COMPACT_ATOMS: atom_id res chain seq x y z
N MET A 1 -32.53 -60.15 41.50
CA MET A 1 -31.15 -60.04 42.01
C MET A 1 -30.28 -60.69 40.93
N GLN A 2 -29.37 -60.06 40.20
CA GLN A 2 -28.48 -58.93 40.46
C GLN A 2 -28.31 -58.09 39.18
N ALA A 3 -28.13 -56.79 39.36
CA ALA A 3 -27.83 -55.82 38.30
C ALA A 3 -26.34 -55.87 37.92
N ALA A 4 -26.04 -55.89 36.63
CA ALA A 4 -24.70 -55.70 36.10
C ALA A 4 -24.38 -54.19 36.02
N TRP A 5 -23.43 -53.73 36.81
CA TRP A 5 -22.85 -52.40 36.72
C TRP A 5 -21.75 -52.40 35.66
N LEU A 6 -21.97 -51.72 34.53
CA LEU A 6 -20.89 -51.28 33.64
C LEU A 6 -20.42 -49.91 34.13
N VAL A 7 -19.23 -49.88 34.74
CA VAL A 7 -18.53 -48.64 35.07
C VAL A 7 -17.92 -48.08 33.78
N ALA A 8 -18.58 -47.08 33.19
CA ALA A 8 -18.00 -46.26 32.15
C ALA A 8 -17.07 -45.23 32.80
N TRP A 9 -15.77 -45.32 32.50
CA TRP A 9 -14.80 -44.26 32.81
C TRP A 9 -15.11 -43.05 31.92
N ALA A 10 -15.75 -42.03 32.49
CA ALA A 10 -15.82 -40.71 31.89
C ALA A 10 -14.45 -40.02 32.05
N LEU A 11 -13.54 -40.22 31.09
CA LEU A 11 -12.40 -39.33 30.91
C LEU A 11 -12.93 -38.01 30.35
N GLY A 12 -13.29 -37.09 31.25
CA GLY A 12 -13.55 -35.71 30.90
C GLY A 12 -12.27 -35.08 30.34
N MET A 13 -12.22 -34.89 29.02
CA MET A 13 -11.31 -33.94 28.42
C MET A 13 -11.78 -32.54 28.83
N ALA A 14 -11.34 -32.07 29.99
CA ALA A 14 -11.29 -30.65 30.25
C ALA A 14 -10.30 -30.08 29.23
N ALA A 15 -10.82 -29.55 28.12
CA ALA A 15 -10.06 -28.69 27.24
C ALA A 15 -9.60 -27.51 28.10
N LEU A 16 -8.36 -27.59 28.57
CA LEU A 16 -7.65 -26.46 29.14
C LEU A 16 -7.65 -25.38 28.05
N CYS A 17 -8.62 -24.46 28.14
CA CYS A 17 -8.54 -23.17 27.50
C CYS A 17 -7.40 -22.42 28.19
N LEU A 18 -6.17 -22.78 27.85
CA LEU A 18 -5.01 -21.97 28.18
C LEU A 18 -5.27 -20.61 27.51
N PRO A 19 -5.25 -19.51 28.27
CA PRO A 19 -5.41 -18.19 27.67
C PRO A 19 -4.33 -18.03 26.60
N TRP A 20 -4.75 -17.59 25.41
CA TRP A 20 -3.84 -17.34 24.31
C TRP A 20 -2.70 -16.44 24.80
N PRO A 21 -1.42 -16.77 24.55
CA PRO A 21 -0.31 -15.93 24.99
C PRO A 21 -0.52 -14.50 24.48
N ARG A 22 -0.70 -13.56 25.42
CA ARG A 22 -0.72 -12.13 25.11
C ARG A 22 0.71 -11.70 24.84
N VAL A 23 0.97 -11.22 23.62
CA VAL A 23 2.24 -10.58 23.30
C VAL A 23 2.20 -9.18 23.93
N VAL A 24 2.96 -8.98 25.01
CA VAL A 24 3.30 -7.65 25.50
C VAL A 24 4.39 -7.11 24.57
N GLY A 25 4.04 -6.19 23.67
CA GLY A 25 4.95 -5.70 22.63
C GLY A 25 4.72 -4.24 22.25
N GLU A 26 5.70 -3.63 21.59
CA GLU A 26 5.59 -2.27 21.06
C GLU A 26 4.49 -2.21 19.98
N THR A 27 3.53 -1.29 20.14
CA THR A 27 2.53 -0.99 19.12
C THR A 27 3.14 -0.10 18.03
N ARG A 28 2.83 -0.37 16.76
CA ARG A 28 3.23 0.48 15.63
C ARG A 28 2.01 1.10 14.98
N ARG A 29 2.01 2.43 14.90
CA ARG A 29 1.00 3.19 14.15
C ARG A 29 1.35 3.17 12.67
N ILE A 30 0.36 2.95 11.82
CA ILE A 30 0.47 3.09 10.37
C ILE A 30 -0.53 4.17 9.92
N VAL A 31 -0.09 5.06 9.03
CA VAL A 31 -0.93 6.07 8.38
C VAL A 31 -0.74 5.94 6.88
N ALA A 32 -1.83 5.86 6.12
CA ALA A 32 -1.78 5.79 4.67
C ALA A 32 -2.44 7.00 4.01
N LEU A 33 -1.88 7.46 2.90
CA LEU A 33 -2.43 8.53 2.07
C LEU A 33 -2.16 8.20 0.59
N GLY A 34 -3.14 8.41 -0.28
CA GLY A 34 -3.00 8.24 -1.72
C GLY A 34 -3.37 9.50 -2.48
N ASP A 35 -3.02 9.51 -3.76
CA ASP A 35 -3.61 10.39 -4.78
C ASP A 35 -3.46 11.88 -4.44
N ILE A 36 -2.25 12.26 -4.06
CA ILE A 36 -1.89 13.64 -3.69
C ILE A 36 -1.91 14.56 -4.91
N HIS A 37 -1.52 14.05 -6.07
CA HIS A 37 -1.61 14.74 -7.36
C HIS A 37 -1.08 16.18 -7.33
N GLY A 38 0.20 16.35 -7.02
CA GLY A 38 0.87 17.64 -7.17
C GLY A 38 0.37 18.74 -6.22
N ASP A 39 -0.42 18.41 -5.20
CA ASP A 39 -0.99 19.38 -4.25
C ASP A 39 -0.23 19.39 -2.92
N TYR A 40 0.82 20.21 -2.84
CA TYR A 40 1.67 20.29 -1.64
C TYR A 40 0.93 20.84 -0.42
N ALA A 41 0.06 21.83 -0.63
CA ALA A 41 -0.67 22.48 0.45
C ALA A 41 -1.61 21.49 1.15
N HIS A 42 -2.38 20.72 0.39
CA HIS A 42 -3.28 19.72 0.97
C HIS A 42 -2.50 18.54 1.54
N ALA A 43 -1.43 18.08 0.88
CA ALA A 43 -0.58 17.01 1.41
C ALA A 43 -0.05 17.38 2.81
N THR A 44 0.59 18.54 2.95
CA THR A 44 1.15 18.97 4.24
C THR A 44 0.08 19.22 5.29
N ALA A 45 -1.09 19.73 4.91
CA ALA A 45 -2.22 19.88 5.82
C ALA A 45 -2.71 18.53 6.38
N VAL A 46 -2.88 17.52 5.52
CA VAL A 46 -3.30 16.17 5.93
C VAL A 46 -2.21 15.51 6.80
N LEU A 47 -0.94 15.60 6.41
CA LEU A 47 0.16 15.04 7.18
C LEU A 47 0.28 15.69 8.57
N ARG A 48 0.07 17.01 8.70
CA ARG A 48 0.02 17.69 10.00
C ARG A 48 -1.19 17.24 10.83
N ALA A 49 -2.37 17.16 10.22
CA ALA A 49 -3.58 16.68 10.90
C ALA A 49 -3.41 15.23 11.39
N ALA A 50 -2.68 14.40 10.66
CA ALA A 50 -2.32 13.05 11.06
C ALA A 50 -1.18 12.99 12.10
N GLY A 51 -0.54 14.11 12.45
CA GLY A 51 0.60 14.17 13.38
C GLY A 51 1.90 13.61 12.80
N LEU A 52 2.03 13.56 11.47
CA LEU A 52 3.26 13.14 10.77
C LEU A 52 4.23 14.28 10.54
N LEU A 53 3.73 15.52 10.51
CA LEU A 53 4.52 16.74 10.41
C LEU A 53 4.36 17.62 11.64
N HIS A 54 5.40 18.40 11.95
CA HIS A 54 5.29 19.45 12.96
C HIS A 54 4.27 20.52 12.57
N ALA A 55 3.65 21.15 13.58
CA ALA A 55 2.57 22.13 13.39
C ALA A 55 2.94 23.34 12.52
N HIS A 56 4.21 23.75 12.51
CA HIS A 56 4.67 24.97 11.85
C HIS A 56 5.86 24.75 10.90
N ARG A 57 6.29 23.50 10.67
CA ARG A 57 7.42 23.19 9.78
C ARG A 57 7.22 21.84 9.11
N ASP A 58 7.72 21.71 7.89
CA ASP A 58 7.62 20.47 7.10
C ASP A 58 8.77 19.52 7.44
N ALA A 59 8.79 19.09 8.70
CA ALA A 59 9.71 18.10 9.25
C ALA A 59 8.93 17.05 10.06
N TRP A 60 9.50 15.86 10.15
CA TRP A 60 8.89 14.67 10.73
C TRP A 60 8.53 14.84 12.21
N ALA A 61 7.26 14.60 12.54
CA ALA A 61 6.75 14.54 13.91
C ALA A 61 6.10 13.18 14.24
N GLY A 62 6.09 12.23 13.31
CA GLY A 62 5.38 10.96 13.43
C GLY A 62 6.00 9.94 14.39
N GLY A 63 7.16 10.23 15.00
CA GLY A 63 7.88 9.28 15.87
C GLY A 63 8.16 7.95 15.16
N LYS A 64 7.72 6.83 15.77
CA LYS A 64 7.83 5.47 15.23
C LYS A 64 6.75 5.10 14.21
N THR A 65 5.94 6.06 13.74
CA THR A 65 4.85 5.79 12.78
C THR A 65 5.43 5.37 11.43
N VAL A 66 4.79 4.39 10.79
CA VAL A 66 5.03 4.09 9.37
C VAL A 66 4.00 4.85 8.54
N PHE A 67 4.48 5.80 7.74
CA PHE A 67 3.65 6.48 6.75
C PHE A 67 3.75 5.74 5.42
N VAL A 68 2.62 5.45 4.78
CA VAL A 68 2.57 4.79 3.47
C VAL A 68 1.88 5.71 2.46
N SER A 69 2.60 6.12 1.42
CA SER A 69 2.00 6.76 0.25
C SER A 69 1.55 5.68 -0.74
N THR A 70 0.26 5.64 -1.08
CA THR A 70 -0.29 4.66 -2.03
C THR A 70 -0.18 5.10 -3.49
N GLY A 71 0.83 5.91 -3.85
CA GLY A 71 1.09 6.35 -5.22
C GLY A 71 0.30 7.58 -5.65
N ASP A 72 0.48 7.99 -6.91
CA ASP A 72 -0.11 9.17 -7.52
C ASP A 72 0.25 10.46 -6.77
N THR A 73 1.56 10.64 -6.56
CA THR A 73 2.12 11.88 -6.00
C THR A 73 2.19 12.98 -7.06
N VAL A 74 2.41 12.59 -8.32
CA VAL A 74 2.57 13.48 -9.48
C VAL A 74 1.24 13.77 -10.21
N ASP A 75 1.29 14.73 -11.14
CA ASP A 75 0.22 15.20 -12.03
C ASP A 75 -0.92 15.99 -11.37
N ARG A 76 -1.74 16.66 -12.19
CA ARG A 76 -2.88 17.53 -11.87
C ARG A 76 -2.58 18.79 -11.03
N GLY A 77 -1.52 18.79 -10.23
CA GLY A 77 -0.98 19.96 -9.53
C GLY A 77 0.45 20.29 -9.96
N ASP A 78 0.94 21.44 -9.51
CA ASP A 78 2.21 22.04 -9.96
C ASP A 78 3.40 21.74 -9.02
N ASP A 79 3.16 21.12 -7.85
CA ASP A 79 4.17 21.00 -6.79
C ASP A 79 4.92 19.66 -6.78
N THR A 80 5.06 18.97 -7.92
CA THR A 80 5.73 17.66 -8.00
C THR A 80 7.11 17.68 -7.33
N ILE A 81 7.98 18.62 -7.71
CA ILE A 81 9.34 18.71 -7.15
C ILE A 81 9.30 18.84 -5.63
N ARG A 82 8.43 19.70 -5.10
CA ARG A 82 8.31 19.96 -3.67
C ARG A 82 7.83 18.74 -2.89
N LEU A 83 6.87 18.00 -3.43
CA LEU A 83 6.33 16.78 -2.82
C LEU A 83 7.38 15.68 -2.74
N TYR A 84 8.09 15.38 -3.84
CA TYR A 84 9.12 14.35 -3.85
C TYR A 84 10.30 14.71 -2.93
N GLN A 85 10.74 15.97 -2.94
CA GLN A 85 11.78 16.42 -2.02
C GLN A 85 11.32 16.35 -0.55
N LEU A 86 10.05 16.65 -0.26
CA LEU A 86 9.49 16.46 1.08
C LEU A 86 9.53 14.99 1.49
N PHE A 87 9.02 14.08 0.66
CA PHE A 87 8.98 12.66 1.00
C PHE A 87 10.35 12.02 1.15
N GLN A 88 11.33 12.40 0.32
CA GLN A 88 12.72 11.97 0.49
C GLN A 88 13.29 12.40 1.85
N ARG A 89 13.07 13.67 2.25
CA ARG A 89 13.50 14.14 3.57
C ARG A 89 12.79 13.41 4.70
N LEU A 90 11.46 13.29 4.64
CA LEU A 90 10.68 12.62 5.69
C LEU A 90 11.04 11.13 5.82
N ARG A 91 11.44 10.46 4.74
CA ARG A 91 11.95 9.09 4.81
C ARG A 91 13.21 9.00 5.65
N ASN A 92 14.16 9.92 5.45
CA ASN A 92 15.39 9.94 6.23
C ASN A 92 15.14 10.34 7.70
N GLU A 93 14.31 11.36 7.91
CA GLU A 93 13.95 11.83 9.26
C GLU A 93 13.18 10.77 10.05
N SER A 94 12.18 10.11 9.43
CA SER A 94 11.37 9.10 10.12
C SER A 94 12.19 7.91 10.59
N ARG A 95 13.14 7.43 9.76
CA ARG A 95 14.04 6.32 10.12
C ARG A 95 14.92 6.65 11.31
N ALA A 96 15.37 7.90 11.45
CA ALA A 96 16.13 8.35 12.62
C ALA A 96 15.32 8.26 13.93
N HIS A 97 13.98 8.19 13.85
CA HIS A 97 13.07 8.06 14.98
C HIS A 97 12.41 6.67 15.07
N GLY A 98 12.87 5.68 14.30
CA GLY A 98 12.33 4.32 14.28
C GLY A 98 10.97 4.18 13.58
N GLY A 99 10.57 5.20 12.81
CA GLY A 99 9.47 5.14 11.85
C GLY A 99 9.97 4.83 10.44
N ASP A 100 9.09 4.95 9.45
CA ASP A 100 9.47 4.88 8.04
C ASP A 100 8.47 5.61 7.15
N VAL A 101 8.90 5.95 5.93
CA VAL A 101 8.06 6.48 4.87
C VAL A 101 8.17 5.57 3.65
N VAL A 102 7.13 4.77 3.44
CA VAL A 102 7.02 3.77 2.39
C VAL A 102 6.23 4.33 1.22
N HIS A 103 6.67 4.06 0.00
CA HIS A 103 5.99 4.50 -1.21
C HIS A 103 5.69 3.31 -2.11
N VAL A 104 4.47 3.28 -2.63
CA VAL A 104 4.12 2.44 -3.78
C VAL A 104 4.01 3.30 -5.03
N LEU A 105 4.27 2.71 -6.19
CA LEU A 105 4.10 3.34 -7.50
C LEU A 105 2.60 3.48 -7.81
N GLY A 106 2.19 4.69 -8.17
CA GLY A 106 0.89 4.95 -8.77
C GLY A 106 0.90 4.77 -10.28
N ASN A 107 -0.29 4.84 -10.89
CA ASN A 107 -0.35 4.83 -12.35
C ASN A 107 0.22 6.13 -12.92
N HIS A 108 0.14 7.26 -12.21
CA HIS A 108 0.66 8.53 -12.70
C HIS A 108 2.20 8.58 -12.70
N GLU A 109 2.88 7.94 -11.75
CA GLU A 109 4.34 7.76 -11.82
C GLU A 109 4.73 6.97 -13.09
N MET A 110 4.03 5.86 -13.34
CA MET A 110 4.25 5.04 -14.54
C MET A 110 3.94 5.78 -15.84
N MET A 111 2.83 6.53 -15.89
CA MET A 111 2.47 7.37 -17.06
C MET A 111 3.57 8.38 -17.37
N ASN A 112 4.10 9.04 -16.34
CA ASN A 112 5.19 9.99 -16.51
C ASN A 112 6.48 9.34 -17.01
N ALA A 113 6.83 8.17 -16.48
CA ALA A 113 7.95 7.37 -16.99
C ALA A 113 7.73 6.97 -18.46
N MET A 114 6.50 6.65 -18.86
CA MET A 114 6.10 6.29 -20.22
C MET A 114 5.90 7.49 -21.16
N MET A 115 6.21 8.72 -20.74
CA MET A 115 6.00 9.95 -21.52
C MET A 115 4.52 10.28 -21.80
N ASP A 116 3.61 9.73 -21.02
CA ASP A 116 2.19 10.06 -21.07
C ASP A 116 1.88 11.22 -20.13
N TRP A 117 1.81 12.42 -20.70
CA TRP A 117 1.66 13.68 -19.95
C TRP A 117 0.24 14.25 -20.03
N ARG A 118 -0.77 13.41 -20.33
CA ARG A 118 -2.17 13.86 -20.48
C ARG A 118 -2.73 14.59 -19.25
N TYR A 119 -2.15 14.37 -18.07
CA TYR A 119 -2.58 14.98 -16.80
C TYR A 119 -1.55 15.95 -16.21
N VAL A 120 -0.45 16.21 -16.92
CA VAL A 120 0.59 17.13 -16.47
C VAL A 120 0.14 18.56 -16.78
N THR A 121 0.24 19.44 -15.79
CA THR A 121 -0.10 20.85 -15.96
C THR A 121 1.06 21.62 -16.61
N PRO A 122 0.80 22.74 -17.31
CA PRO A 122 1.85 23.63 -17.77
C PRO A 122 2.72 24.19 -16.63
N GLY A 123 2.13 24.43 -15.45
CA GLY A 123 2.81 24.91 -14.26
C GLY A 123 3.84 23.90 -13.73
N ASP A 124 3.46 22.61 -13.67
CA ASP A 124 4.39 21.54 -13.32
C ASP A 124 5.58 21.52 -14.29
N VAL A 125 5.34 21.53 -15.62
CA VAL A 125 6.43 21.57 -16.63
C VAL A 125 7.34 22.78 -16.43
N ALA A 126 6.77 23.96 -16.21
CA ALA A 126 7.53 25.18 -15.97
C ALA A 126 8.38 25.10 -14.69
N SER A 127 7.88 24.42 -13.64
CA SER A 127 8.60 24.24 -12.37
C SER A 127 9.92 23.46 -12.53
N PHE A 128 9.99 22.56 -13.51
CA PHE A 128 11.22 21.84 -13.87
C PHE A 128 12.19 22.68 -14.72
N GLY A 129 11.78 23.84 -15.21
CA GLY A 129 12.55 24.64 -16.17
C GLY A 129 12.19 24.37 -17.63
N GLY A 130 11.21 23.48 -17.89
CA GLY A 130 10.77 23.12 -19.22
C GLY A 130 10.57 21.62 -19.42
N ALA A 131 10.05 21.27 -20.60
CA ALA A 131 9.76 19.88 -20.94
C ALA A 131 11.02 19.02 -21.06
N HIS A 132 12.16 19.61 -21.43
CA HIS A 132 13.42 18.88 -21.55
C HIS A 132 13.94 18.46 -20.17
N GLU A 133 13.96 19.40 -19.23
CA GLU A 133 14.45 19.24 -17.86
C GLU A 133 13.55 18.28 -17.07
N ARG A 134 12.23 18.36 -17.27
CA ARG A 134 11.29 17.39 -16.68
C ARG A 134 11.52 15.97 -17.19
N ARG A 135 11.74 15.81 -18.50
CA ARG A 135 12.09 14.52 -19.11
C ARG A 135 13.41 13.97 -18.61
N ASP A 136 14.38 14.83 -18.35
CA ASP A 136 15.68 14.45 -17.81
C ASP A 136 15.56 14.00 -16.36
N ALA A 137 14.85 14.77 -15.52
CA ALA A 137 14.56 14.42 -14.13
C ALA A 137 13.85 13.06 -14.01
N MET A 138 12.91 12.76 -14.92
CA MET A 138 12.15 11.50 -14.99
C MET A 138 12.75 10.52 -16.01
N SER A 139 14.07 10.40 -16.03
CA SER A 139 14.81 9.39 -16.81
C SER A 139 15.56 8.43 -15.88
N LEU A 140 16.13 7.34 -16.42
CA LEU A 140 16.94 6.40 -15.63
C LEU A 140 18.11 7.06 -14.88
N HIS A 141 18.61 8.19 -15.36
CA HIS A 141 19.73 8.93 -14.75
C HIS A 141 19.29 10.21 -14.06
N GLY A 142 18.01 10.56 -14.21
CA GLY A 142 17.39 11.69 -13.53
C GLY A 142 17.14 11.38 -12.06
N TRP A 143 17.07 12.43 -11.25
CA TRP A 143 16.91 12.28 -9.81
C TRP A 143 15.54 11.66 -9.43
N LEU A 144 14.46 11.93 -10.17
CA LEU A 144 13.14 11.31 -9.92
C LEU A 144 13.09 9.87 -10.40
N GLY A 145 13.62 9.58 -11.60
CA GLY A 145 13.66 8.20 -12.08
C GLY A 145 14.51 7.31 -11.16
N THR A 146 15.65 7.82 -10.68
CA THR A 146 16.49 7.14 -9.68
C THR A 146 15.74 6.91 -8.37
N GLU A 147 15.03 7.94 -7.87
CA GLU A 147 14.20 7.86 -6.68
C GLU A 147 13.13 6.75 -6.79
N TRP A 148 12.39 6.71 -7.90
CA TRP A 148 11.38 5.68 -8.14
C TRP A 148 11.98 4.28 -8.19
N MET A 149 13.07 4.10 -8.93
CA MET A 149 13.75 2.79 -9.05
C MET A 149 14.28 2.27 -7.72
N GLN A 150 14.75 3.15 -6.84
CA GLN A 150 15.38 2.73 -5.57
C GLN A 150 14.41 2.56 -4.41
N HIS A 151 13.28 3.27 -4.43
CA HIS A 151 12.46 3.46 -3.23
C HIS A 151 10.97 3.20 -3.40
N TYR A 152 10.51 2.94 -4.62
CA TYR A 152 9.09 2.69 -4.91
C TYR A 152 8.89 1.25 -5.35
N GLN A 153 7.80 0.65 -4.89
CA GLN A 153 7.40 -0.73 -5.22
C GLN A 153 6.00 -0.73 -5.83
N VAL A 154 5.63 -1.77 -6.58
CA VAL A 154 4.24 -1.91 -7.05
C VAL A 154 3.32 -2.20 -5.87
N THR A 155 3.77 -3.07 -4.98
CA THR A 155 3.04 -3.50 -3.79
C THR A 155 4.01 -3.80 -2.66
N THR A 156 3.57 -3.59 -1.43
CA THR A 156 4.41 -3.83 -0.25
C THR A 156 3.57 -4.29 0.93
N HIS A 157 4.19 -5.08 1.80
CA HIS A 157 3.58 -5.54 3.04
C HIS A 157 4.16 -4.76 4.22
N VAL A 158 3.29 -4.24 5.09
CA VAL A 158 3.70 -3.62 6.36
C VAL A 158 3.12 -4.42 7.52
N ASP A 159 3.98 -4.79 8.47
CA ASP A 159 3.58 -5.54 9.65
C ASP A 159 2.67 -4.69 10.56
N LEU A 160 1.52 -5.27 10.88
CA LEU A 160 0.58 -4.83 11.89
C LEU A 160 1.05 -5.39 13.24
N LEU A 161 1.82 -4.62 13.99
CA LEU A 161 2.16 -5.01 15.36
C LEU A 161 0.89 -4.95 16.22
N PRO A 162 0.41 -6.07 16.76
CA PRO A 162 -0.84 -6.09 17.49
C PRO A 162 -0.74 -5.19 18.73
N ALA A 163 -1.83 -4.48 19.05
CA ALA A 163 -2.04 -4.02 20.42
C ALA A 163 -2.09 -5.24 21.35
N ALA A 164 -1.71 -5.08 22.61
CA ALA A 164 -1.60 -6.16 23.60
C ALA A 164 -2.88 -7.02 23.77
N ASP A 165 -4.01 -6.60 23.18
CA ASP A 165 -5.33 -7.20 23.27
C ASP A 165 -5.97 -7.60 21.92
N MET A 166 -5.22 -7.64 20.82
CA MET A 166 -5.77 -8.12 19.53
C MET A 166 -5.80 -9.66 19.46
N PRO A 167 -6.90 -10.29 19.00
CA PRO A 167 -6.90 -11.70 18.66
C PRO A 167 -5.80 -11.97 17.62
N LEU A 168 -5.09 -13.09 17.75
CA LEU A 168 -4.11 -13.52 16.75
C LEU A 168 -4.83 -13.70 15.40
N TYR A 169 -4.63 -12.74 14.50
CA TYR A 169 -4.86 -12.98 13.09
C TYR A 169 -3.89 -14.07 12.63
N PRO A 170 -4.24 -14.87 11.61
CA PRO A 170 -3.26 -15.78 11.01
C PRO A 170 -2.05 -15.02 10.48
N THR A 171 -2.23 -13.74 10.12
CA THR A 171 -1.22 -12.88 9.52
C THR A 171 -1.27 -11.47 10.10
N HIS A 172 -0.12 -10.97 10.56
CA HIS A 172 0.03 -9.67 11.22
C HIS A 172 0.57 -8.61 10.26
N ARG A 173 -0.01 -8.48 9.06
CA ARG A 173 0.47 -7.54 8.02
C ARG A 173 -0.64 -7.07 7.10
N ALA A 174 -0.50 -5.89 6.52
CA ALA A 174 -1.38 -5.37 5.48
C ALA A 174 -0.61 -5.18 4.17
N SER A 175 -1.28 -5.39 3.05
CA SER A 175 -0.74 -5.10 1.72
C SER A 175 -1.18 -3.72 1.27
N PHE A 176 -0.25 -2.95 0.73
CA PHE A 176 -0.46 -1.62 0.16
C PHE A 176 -0.13 -1.65 -1.33
N VAL A 177 -0.99 -1.08 -2.14
CA VAL A 177 -0.91 -1.02 -3.59
C VAL A 177 -1.65 0.23 -4.07
N HIS A 178 -1.40 0.71 -5.29
CA HIS A 178 -2.11 1.88 -5.78
C HIS A 178 -3.57 1.57 -6.18
N GLY A 179 -3.78 0.75 -7.21
CA GLY A 179 -5.10 0.37 -7.71
C GLY A 179 -5.68 -0.83 -6.97
N GLY A 180 -5.05 -2.00 -7.02
CA GLY A 180 -5.53 -3.17 -6.27
C GLY A 180 -4.93 -4.48 -6.74
N VAL A 181 -4.68 -5.41 -5.82
CA VAL A 181 -4.15 -6.74 -6.16
C VAL A 181 -5.29 -7.73 -6.34
N THR A 182 -5.54 -8.18 -7.57
CA THR A 182 -6.50 -9.26 -7.86
C THR A 182 -5.91 -10.63 -7.47
N PRO A 183 -6.71 -11.70 -7.35
CA PRO A 183 -6.21 -13.03 -7.01
C PRO A 183 -5.09 -13.54 -7.94
N ALA A 184 -5.17 -13.25 -9.23
CA ALA A 184 -4.14 -13.65 -10.19
C ALA A 184 -2.76 -13.04 -9.87
N PHE A 185 -2.73 -11.77 -9.45
CA PHE A 185 -1.51 -11.09 -9.01
C PHE A 185 -1.13 -11.48 -7.57
N ALA A 186 -2.10 -11.76 -6.71
CA ALA A 186 -1.85 -12.26 -5.36
C ALA A 186 -1.12 -13.61 -5.39
N ASP A 187 -1.52 -14.52 -6.28
CA ASP A 187 -0.89 -15.83 -6.48
C ASP A 187 0.52 -15.72 -7.07
N MET A 188 0.82 -14.64 -7.80
CA MET A 188 2.16 -14.33 -8.28
C MET A 188 3.13 -13.97 -7.14
N GLY A 189 2.61 -13.37 -6.06
CA GLY A 189 3.40 -12.96 -4.89
C GLY A 189 4.05 -11.58 -5.02
N VAL A 190 4.38 -10.98 -3.88
CA VAL A 190 4.90 -9.60 -3.77
C VAL A 190 6.21 -9.40 -4.53
N ASP A 191 7.18 -10.29 -4.31
CA ASP A 191 8.52 -10.14 -4.89
C ASP A 191 8.46 -10.20 -6.42
N ALA A 192 7.77 -11.19 -6.98
CA ALA A 192 7.62 -11.31 -8.43
C ALA A 192 6.84 -10.13 -9.04
N MET A 193 5.78 -9.64 -8.38
CA MET A 193 5.07 -8.44 -8.84
C MET A 193 5.99 -7.21 -8.88
N ASN A 194 6.81 -7.04 -7.85
CA ASN A 194 7.77 -5.94 -7.76
C ASN A 194 8.90 -6.08 -8.78
N ASP A 195 9.40 -7.29 -9.04
CA ASP A 195 10.40 -7.54 -10.07
C ASP A 195 9.88 -7.15 -11.46
N VAL A 196 8.67 -7.59 -11.83
CA VAL A 196 8.04 -7.22 -13.11
C VAL A 196 7.72 -5.73 -13.16
N GLY A 197 7.31 -5.14 -12.05
CA GLY A 197 7.12 -3.69 -11.93
C GLY A 197 8.40 -2.91 -12.15
N HIS A 198 9.49 -3.37 -11.57
CA HIS A 198 10.81 -2.75 -11.71
C HIS A 198 11.31 -2.84 -13.15
N THR A 199 11.16 -3.99 -13.83
CA THR A 199 11.53 -4.09 -15.25
C THR A 199 10.63 -3.23 -16.15
N LEU A 200 9.34 -3.13 -15.84
CA LEU A 200 8.42 -2.23 -16.55
C LEU A 200 8.83 -0.76 -16.36
N LEU A 201 9.13 -0.34 -15.12
CA LEU A 201 9.56 1.02 -14.80
C LEU A 201 10.89 1.35 -15.48
N GLU A 202 11.86 0.44 -15.43
CA GLU A 202 13.16 0.60 -16.09
C GLU A 202 12.99 0.84 -17.59
N LYS A 203 12.24 -0.02 -18.28
CA LYS A 203 11.96 0.13 -19.72
C LYS A 203 11.24 1.43 -20.05
N SER A 204 10.31 1.85 -19.19
CA SER A 204 9.56 3.09 -19.34
C SER A 204 10.51 4.29 -19.24
N LEU A 205 11.27 4.38 -18.15
CA LEU A 205 12.27 5.45 -17.93
C LEU A 205 13.37 5.47 -19.00
N ALA A 206 13.78 4.30 -19.48
CA ALA A 206 14.78 4.15 -20.54
C ALA A 206 14.23 4.42 -21.94
N ARG A 207 12.90 4.43 -22.09
CA ARG A 207 12.16 4.60 -23.35
C ARG A 207 12.59 3.58 -24.41
N ARG A 208 12.86 2.35 -24.00
CA ARG A 208 13.34 1.28 -24.88
C ARG A 208 12.93 -0.09 -24.39
N GLY A 209 12.94 -1.05 -25.32
CA GLY A 209 12.58 -2.43 -25.06
C GLY A 209 11.09 -2.71 -25.25
N HIS A 210 10.77 -3.96 -25.53
CA HIS A 210 9.38 -4.41 -25.65
C HIS A 210 8.87 -4.90 -24.30
N LEU A 211 7.58 -4.65 -24.05
CA LEU A 211 6.93 -5.15 -22.86
C LEU A 211 6.62 -6.65 -23.01
N SER A 212 6.93 -7.41 -21.98
CA SER A 212 6.57 -8.82 -21.83
C SER A 212 5.07 -8.96 -21.59
N LYS A 213 4.54 -10.18 -21.66
CA LYS A 213 3.14 -10.44 -21.32
C LYS A 213 2.81 -10.06 -19.86
N ALA A 214 3.74 -10.32 -18.93
CA ALA A 214 3.56 -9.98 -17.52
C ALA A 214 3.53 -8.46 -17.29
N GLU A 215 4.40 -7.72 -17.99
CA GLU A 215 4.44 -6.24 -17.93
C GLU A 215 3.16 -5.62 -18.51
N HIS A 216 2.65 -6.16 -19.63
CA HIS A 216 1.34 -5.76 -20.16
C HIS A 216 0.18 -6.06 -19.19
N ALA A 217 0.20 -7.23 -18.54
CA ALA A 217 -0.80 -7.59 -17.57
C ALA A 217 -0.78 -6.65 -16.35
N LEU A 218 0.42 -6.34 -15.85
CA LEU A 218 0.61 -5.43 -14.71
C LEU A 218 0.04 -4.02 -15.01
N TRP A 219 0.19 -3.54 -16.24
CA TRP A 219 -0.33 -2.25 -16.71
C TRP A 219 -1.80 -2.26 -17.16
N SER A 220 -2.43 -3.44 -17.24
CA SER A 220 -3.83 -3.56 -17.69
C SER A 220 -4.83 -3.02 -16.66
N SER A 221 -6.11 -2.92 -17.05
CA SER A 221 -7.21 -2.50 -16.16
C SER A 221 -7.41 -3.42 -14.95
N ASP A 222 -7.03 -4.69 -15.07
CA ASP A 222 -7.06 -5.67 -13.97
C ASP A 222 -5.74 -5.69 -13.19
N GLY A 223 -4.76 -4.90 -13.62
CA GLY A 223 -3.44 -4.78 -13.05
C GLY A 223 -3.38 -3.91 -11.80
N PRO A 224 -2.31 -4.05 -10.99
CA PRO A 224 -2.15 -3.35 -9.72
C PRO A 224 -2.21 -1.82 -9.79
N PHE A 225 -1.90 -1.24 -10.96
CA PHE A 225 -1.93 0.21 -11.16
C PHE A 225 -3.33 0.77 -11.44
N TRP A 226 -4.25 -0.03 -11.98
CA TRP A 226 -5.52 0.49 -12.52
C TRP A 226 -6.76 -0.17 -11.96
N PHE A 227 -6.62 -1.29 -11.25
CA PHE A 227 -7.78 -2.04 -10.80
C PHE A 227 -8.70 -1.22 -9.88
N ARG A 228 -9.99 -1.16 -10.22
CA ARG A 228 -11.01 -0.42 -9.45
C ARG A 228 -12.10 -1.29 -8.85
N GLY A 229 -12.10 -2.60 -9.13
CA GLY A 229 -13.21 -3.49 -8.74
C GLY A 229 -13.46 -3.51 -7.23
N TYR A 230 -12.41 -3.45 -6.41
CA TYR A 230 -12.56 -3.33 -4.95
C TYR A 230 -13.27 -2.06 -4.50
N ALA A 231 -13.26 -0.98 -5.27
CA ALA A 231 -13.97 0.25 -4.93
C ALA A 231 -15.37 0.31 -5.59
N GLN A 232 -15.51 -0.23 -6.81
CA GLN A 232 -16.68 0.01 -7.68
C GLN A 232 -17.64 -1.17 -7.78
N ASP A 233 -17.16 -2.41 -7.66
CA ASP A 233 -18.00 -3.59 -7.87
C ASP A 233 -19.00 -3.80 -6.72
N PRO A 234 -20.09 -4.55 -6.94
CA PRO A 234 -20.99 -4.95 -5.87
C PRO A 234 -20.26 -5.60 -4.70
N ALA A 235 -20.66 -5.28 -3.47
CA ALA A 235 -19.94 -5.68 -2.26
C ALA A 235 -19.66 -7.18 -2.19
N LYS A 236 -20.62 -8.03 -2.57
CA LYS A 236 -20.43 -9.49 -2.58
C LYS A 236 -19.28 -9.92 -3.50
N VAL A 237 -19.20 -9.34 -4.71
CA VAL A 237 -18.16 -9.68 -5.70
C VAL A 237 -16.79 -9.18 -5.22
N ALA A 238 -16.71 -7.89 -4.87
CA ALA A 238 -15.49 -7.28 -4.38
C ALA A 238 -14.92 -8.01 -3.15
N CYS A 239 -15.78 -8.39 -2.20
CA CYS A 239 -15.34 -9.04 -0.96
C CYS A 239 -14.93 -10.49 -1.15
N THR A 240 -15.62 -11.26 -2.00
CA THR A 240 -15.15 -12.61 -2.37
C THR A 240 -13.77 -12.57 -3.02
N MET A 241 -13.55 -11.63 -3.94
CA MET A 241 -12.26 -11.45 -4.60
C MET A 241 -11.17 -11.00 -3.61
N ALA A 242 -11.49 -10.04 -2.74
CA ALA A 242 -10.56 -9.52 -1.73
C ALA A 242 -10.14 -10.61 -0.73
N ASP A 243 -11.06 -11.46 -0.29
CA ASP A 243 -10.76 -12.56 0.62
C ASP A 243 -9.83 -13.60 -0.04
N GLN A 244 -10.02 -13.90 -1.33
CA GLN A 244 -9.11 -14.78 -2.07
C GLN A 244 -7.71 -14.16 -2.18
N ALA A 245 -7.61 -12.88 -2.59
CA ALA A 245 -6.33 -12.19 -2.71
C ALA A 245 -5.60 -12.08 -1.36
N ARG A 246 -6.32 -11.76 -0.27
CA ARG A 246 -5.78 -11.73 1.10
C ARG A 246 -5.24 -13.09 1.54
N SER A 247 -5.96 -14.16 1.21
CA SER A 247 -5.54 -15.52 1.52
C SER A 247 -4.25 -15.89 0.79
N SER A 248 -4.16 -15.60 -0.51
CA SER A 248 -2.96 -15.88 -1.31
C SER A 248 -1.74 -15.06 -0.87
N LEU A 249 -1.92 -13.78 -0.56
CA LEU A 249 -0.84 -12.92 -0.05
C LEU A 249 -0.49 -13.19 1.42
N GLY A 250 -1.37 -13.88 2.15
CA GLY A 250 -1.24 -14.05 3.59
C GLY A 250 -1.22 -12.71 4.32
N VAL A 251 -2.23 -11.86 4.10
CA VAL A 251 -2.36 -10.54 4.75
C VAL A 251 -3.72 -10.32 5.40
N TYR A 252 -3.73 -9.50 6.43
CA TYR A 252 -4.95 -9.12 7.14
C TYR A 252 -5.80 -8.12 6.34
N ALA A 253 -5.18 -7.18 5.64
CA ALA A 253 -5.91 -6.13 4.92
C ALA A 253 -5.27 -5.81 3.58
N LEU A 254 -6.09 -5.36 2.63
CA LEU A 254 -5.68 -4.72 1.38
C LEU A 254 -5.99 -3.23 1.50
N ILE A 255 -5.01 -2.38 1.25
CA ILE A 255 -5.11 -0.92 1.36
C ILE A 255 -4.69 -0.34 0.01
N MET A 256 -5.54 0.52 -0.55
CA MET A 256 -5.39 1.05 -1.91
C MET A 256 -5.93 2.48 -2.05
N GLY A 257 -5.45 3.19 -3.07
CA GLY A 257 -5.90 4.51 -3.51
C GLY A 257 -6.65 4.42 -4.85
N HIS A 258 -6.22 5.24 -5.82
CA HIS A 258 -6.60 5.28 -7.25
C HIS A 258 -8.04 5.68 -7.56
N THR A 259 -9.01 5.25 -6.74
CA THR A 259 -10.44 5.48 -6.94
C THR A 259 -10.95 6.54 -5.98
N PRO A 260 -11.20 7.78 -6.45
CA PRO A 260 -11.59 8.89 -5.60
C PRO A 260 -12.81 8.57 -4.73
N GLN A 261 -12.71 8.92 -3.44
CA GLN A 261 -13.80 8.81 -2.47
C GLN A 261 -14.10 10.19 -1.88
N PHE A 262 -15.13 10.85 -2.39
CA PHE A 262 -15.47 12.23 -1.98
C PHE A 262 -16.15 12.35 -0.61
N SER A 263 -16.37 11.23 0.08
CA SER A 263 -16.98 11.17 1.42
C SER A 263 -15.99 10.71 2.50
N GLY A 264 -14.69 10.72 2.17
CA GLY A 264 -13.63 10.26 3.04
C GLY A 264 -13.25 8.79 2.80
N ILE A 265 -12.42 8.26 3.70
CA ILE A 265 -11.88 6.90 3.63
C ILE A 265 -13.02 5.89 3.74
N ARG A 266 -13.08 4.93 2.81
CA ARG A 266 -14.10 3.87 2.84
C ARG A 266 -13.48 2.52 3.18
N THR A 267 -14.08 1.85 4.16
CA THR A 267 -13.81 0.44 4.46
C THR A 267 -14.89 -0.42 3.80
N ARG A 268 -14.49 -1.57 3.25
CA ARG A 268 -15.40 -2.58 2.69
C ARG A 268 -15.11 -3.94 3.32
N CYS A 269 -16.04 -4.89 3.16
CA CYS A 269 -15.88 -6.29 3.57
C CYS A 269 -15.80 -6.53 5.09
N ASP A 270 -16.41 -5.63 5.86
CA ASP A 270 -16.65 -5.71 7.31
C ASP A 270 -15.43 -6.01 8.21
N GLY A 271 -14.20 -5.89 7.70
CA GLY A 271 -12.97 -6.19 8.45
C GLY A 271 -12.90 -7.62 9.00
N ARG A 272 -13.79 -8.53 8.57
CA ARG A 272 -13.90 -9.87 9.17
C ARG A 272 -12.75 -10.74 8.66
N PRO A 273 -12.00 -11.38 9.57
CA PRO A 273 -11.29 -12.60 9.24
C PRO A 273 -12.32 -13.71 9.06
N GLY A 274 -12.12 -14.56 8.06
CA GLY A 274 -12.73 -15.88 8.02
C GLY A 274 -12.23 -16.74 9.19
N VAL A 275 -12.75 -16.50 10.40
CA VAL A 275 -12.77 -17.51 11.47
C VAL A 275 -14.18 -18.04 11.49
N ARG A 276 -14.36 -19.25 10.93
CA ARG A 276 -15.53 -20.07 11.26
C ARG A 276 -15.54 -20.18 12.79
N ARG A 277 -16.55 -19.62 13.45
CA ARG A 277 -16.88 -20.08 14.80
C ARG A 277 -17.18 -21.58 14.68
N PRO A 278 -16.53 -22.46 15.44
CA PRO A 278 -17.09 -23.81 15.61
C PRO A 278 -18.46 -23.68 16.29
N PRO A 279 -19.38 -24.63 16.05
CA PRO A 279 -20.75 -24.60 16.54
C PRO A 279 -20.84 -24.49 18.06
#